data_AF-A0A0M0T0K8-F1
#
_entry.id   AF-A0A0M0T0K8-F1
#
_cell.length_a   1.000
_cell.length_b   1.000
_cell.length_c   1.000
_cell.angle_alpha   90.00
_cell.angle_beta   90.00
_cell.angle_gamma   90.00
#
_symmetry.space_group_name_H-M   'P 1'
#
loop_
_entity.id
_entity.type
_entity.pdbx_description
1 polymer ?
#
loop_
_entity_poly.entity_id
_entity_poly.type
_entity_poly.pdbx_seq_one_letter_code
_entity_poly.pdbx_strand_id
1 'polypeptide(L)'
;MDRRIGFVSRIKQLFGKVVAVDKVGMESYLFEHSEIDPSIVPSEHLSLLPDSVQFDTFVYVEEDGREWITGMCYDPITYRLVYEVWLCDGRTIAYELYDETKP
;
A
#
# COMPACT_ATOMS: atom_id res chain seq x y z
N MET A 1 2.80 -13.06 12.43
CA MET A 1 2.17 -11.81 12.88
C MET A 1 1.20 -11.38 11.79
N ASP A 2 -0.02 -10.97 12.13
CA ASP A 2 -1.03 -10.59 11.14
C ASP A 2 -0.66 -9.23 10.51
N ARG A 3 -0.35 -9.21 9.20
CA ARG A 3 0.08 -7.98 8.49
C ARG A 3 -1.00 -6.89 8.51
N ARG A 4 -2.27 -7.25 8.68
CA ARG A 4 -3.40 -6.31 8.80
C ARG A 4 -3.32 -5.44 10.06
N ILE A 5 -2.56 -5.84 11.08
CA ILE A 5 -2.30 -4.99 12.25
C ILE A 5 -1.53 -3.73 11.84
N GLY A 6 -0.60 -3.84 10.90
CA GLY A 6 0.13 -2.70 10.34
C GLY A 6 -0.81 -1.71 9.66
N PHE A 7 -1.71 -2.21 8.81
CA PHE A 7 -2.77 -1.41 8.19
C PHE A 7 -3.61 -0.64 9.21
N VAL A 8 -4.17 -1.33 10.21
CA VAL A 8 -5.03 -0.71 11.23
C VAL A 8 -4.29 0.39 12.00
N SER A 9 -3.02 0.16 12.33
CA SER A 9 -2.18 1.18 12.98
C SER A 9 -1.95 2.38 12.06
N ARG A 10 -1.62 2.13 10.79
CA ARG A 10 -1.22 3.14 9.82
C ARG A 10 -2.39 4.03 9.39
N ILE A 11 -3.56 3.45 9.10
CA ILE A 11 -4.77 4.22 8.74
C ILE A 11 -5.23 5.12 9.90
N LYS A 12 -5.05 4.68 11.14
CA LYS A 12 -5.31 5.49 12.33
C LYS A 12 -4.33 6.66 12.46
N GLN A 13 -3.04 6.43 12.20
CA GLN A 13 -2.02 7.46 12.28
C GLN A 13 -2.19 8.55 11.20
N LEU A 14 -2.48 8.15 9.96
CA LEU A 14 -2.57 9.07 8.83
C LEU A 14 -3.93 9.76 8.74
N PHE A 15 -5.02 9.05 9.04
CA PHE A 15 -6.38 9.52 8.77
C PHE A 15 -7.32 9.50 9.99
N GLY A 16 -6.82 9.12 11.17
CA GLY A 16 -7.61 9.06 12.40
C GLY A 16 -8.67 7.95 12.42
N LYS A 17 -8.64 7.01 11.45
CA LYS A 17 -9.65 5.96 11.31
C LYS A 17 -9.36 4.78 12.23
N VAL A 18 -10.37 4.36 13.00
CA VAL A 18 -10.29 3.19 13.87
C VAL A 18 -10.98 2.02 13.17
N VAL A 19 -10.21 1.02 12.77
CA VAL A 19 -10.68 -0.13 12.00
C VAL A 19 -10.44 -1.41 12.77
N ALA A 20 -11.41 -2.32 12.76
CA ALA A 20 -11.24 -3.66 13.35
C ALA A 20 -10.49 -4.57 12.36
N VAL A 21 -9.50 -5.32 12.84
CA VAL A 21 -8.63 -6.14 11.98
C VAL A 21 -9.39 -7.20 11.17
N ASP A 22 -10.50 -7.73 11.69
CA ASP A 22 -11.35 -8.72 11.02
C ASP A 22 -12.16 -8.14 9.85
N LYS A 23 -12.25 -6.80 9.76
CA LYS A 23 -12.90 -6.07 8.66
C LYS A 23 -11.94 -5.74 7.52
N VAL A 24 -10.66 -6.06 7.67
CA VAL A 24 -9.62 -5.75 6.69
C VAL A 24 -9.39 -6.98 5.80
N GLY A 25 -9.68 -6.82 4.51
CA GLY A 25 -9.25 -7.74 3.46
C GLY A 25 -7.77 -7.53 3.15
N MET A 26 -7.09 -8.60 2.74
CA MET A 26 -5.69 -8.53 2.33
C MET A 26 -5.44 -9.49 1.17
N GLU A 27 -4.74 -9.01 0.15
CA GLU A 27 -4.20 -9.81 -0.94
C GLU A 27 -2.75 -9.41 -1.21
N SER A 28 -1.98 -10.33 -1.77
CA SER A 28 -0.55 -10.18 -2.01
C SER A 28 -0.23 -10.65 -3.42
N TYR A 29 0.45 -9.82 -4.19
CA TYR A 29 0.84 -10.14 -5.56
C TYR A 29 2.23 -9.59 -5.88
N LEU A 30 3.02 -10.34 -6.65
CA LEU A 30 4.32 -9.87 -7.15
C LEU A 30 4.10 -9.25 -8.52
N PHE A 31 4.28 -7.94 -8.65
CA PHE A 31 4.12 -7.22 -9.91
C PHE A 31 5.47 -6.91 -10.53
N GLU A 32 5.58 -7.15 -11.83
CA GLU A 32 6.57 -6.47 -12.67
C GLU A 32 6.12 -5.03 -12.93
N HIS A 33 7.07 -4.12 -13.17
CA HIS A 33 6.75 -2.71 -13.45
C HIS A 33 5.72 -2.50 -14.58
N SER A 34 5.73 -3.35 -15.61
CA SER A 34 4.78 -3.26 -16.73
C SER A 34 3.33 -3.55 -16.35
N GLU A 35 3.11 -4.20 -15.21
CA GLU A 35 1.77 -4.62 -14.74
C GLU A 35 1.15 -3.57 -13.81
N ILE A 36 1.94 -2.60 -13.33
CA ILE A 36 1.48 -1.57 -12.39
C ILE A 36 0.88 -0.41 -13.17
N ASP A 37 -0.39 -0.11 -12.88
CA ASP A 37 -1.07 1.02 -13.50
C ASP A 37 -0.44 2.36 -13.05
N PRO A 38 -0.03 3.25 -13.99
CA PRO A 38 0.58 4.54 -13.67
C PRO A 38 -0.30 5.49 -12.84
N SER A 39 -1.61 5.26 -12.78
CA SER A 39 -2.53 6.01 -11.90
C SER A 39 -2.40 5.63 -10.42
N ILE A 40 -1.83 4.46 -10.12
CA ILE A 40 -1.56 3.96 -8.78
C ILE A 40 -0.13 4.33 -8.36
N VAL A 41 0.84 4.04 -9.23
CA VAL A 41 2.24 4.42 -9.02
C VAL A 41 2.71 5.20 -10.24
N PRO A 42 2.93 6.52 -10.12
CA PRO A 42 3.45 7.32 -11.23
C PRO A 42 4.72 6.72 -11.81
N SER A 43 4.90 6.79 -13.14
CA SER A 43 6.05 6.19 -13.82
C SER A 43 7.39 6.74 -13.33
N GLU A 44 7.42 8.00 -12.89
CA GLU A 44 8.59 8.60 -12.24
C GLU A 44 8.97 7.89 -10.93
N HIS A 45 7.98 7.48 -10.12
CA HIS A 45 8.24 6.71 -8.90
C HIS A 45 8.59 5.26 -9.22
N LEU A 46 7.91 4.62 -10.18
CA LEU A 46 8.24 3.25 -10.62
C LEU A 46 9.71 3.14 -11.03
N SER A 47 10.27 4.14 -11.70
CA SER A 47 11.68 4.14 -12.09
C SER A 47 12.69 4.13 -10.94
N LEU A 48 12.23 4.38 -9.70
CA LEU A 48 13.02 4.37 -8.47
C LEU A 48 12.84 3.07 -7.66
N LEU A 49 11.90 2.21 -8.06
CA LEU A 49 11.61 0.94 -7.39
C LEU A 49 12.39 -0.22 -8.03
N PRO A 50 12.57 -1.36 -7.31
CA PRO A 50 13.14 -2.57 -7.90
C PRO A 50 12.29 -3.06 -9.07
N ASP A 51 12.90 -3.71 -10.07
CA ASP A 51 12.23 -4.15 -11.32
C ASP A 51 10.90 -4.90 -11.10
N SER A 52 10.80 -5.64 -9.99
CA SER A 52 9.55 -6.19 -9.48
C SER A 52 9.34 -5.85 -8.00
N VAL A 53 8.09 -5.75 -7.58
CA VAL A 53 7.70 -5.42 -6.21
C VAL A 53 6.62 -6.36 -5.69
N GLN A 54 6.80 -6.82 -4.45
CA GLN A 54 5.76 -7.52 -3.71
C GLN A 54 4.75 -6.49 -3.21
N PHE A 55 3.54 -6.53 -3.73
CA PHE A 55 2.49 -5.57 -3.44
C PHE A 55 1.45 -6.21 -2.53
N ASP A 56 1.45 -5.82 -1.26
CA ASP A 56 0.44 -6.20 -0.30
C ASP A 56 -0.68 -5.15 -0.33
N THR A 57 -1.84 -5.57 -0.82
CA THR A 57 -3.04 -4.73 -0.91
C THR A 57 -3.93 -5.02 0.29
N PHE A 58 -4.35 -3.97 0.99
CA PHE A 58 -5.31 -4.06 2.08
C PHE A 58 -6.54 -3.24 1.74
N VAL A 59 -7.71 -3.78 2.05
CA VAL A 59 -9.01 -3.15 1.74
C VAL A 59 -9.86 -3.08 3.00
N TYR A 60 -10.48 -1.93 3.22
CA TYR A 60 -11.50 -1.72 4.24
C TYR A 60 -12.65 -0.91 3.64
N VAL A 61 -13.88 -1.40 3.83
CA VAL A 61 -15.10 -0.72 3.38
C VAL A 61 -15.88 -0.26 4.61
N GLU A 62 -16.17 1.03 4.67
CA GLU A 62 -17.00 1.65 5.71
C GLU A 62 -18.47 1.24 5.55
N GLU A 63 -19.28 1.43 6.60
CA GLU A 63 -20.71 1.13 6.55
C GLU A 63 -21.48 2.01 5.54
N ASP A 64 -20.97 3.22 5.25
CA ASP A 64 -21.51 4.13 4.23
C ASP A 64 -21.09 3.75 2.79
N GLY A 65 -20.30 2.67 2.64
CA GLY A 65 -19.79 2.19 1.37
C GLY A 65 -18.49 2.84 0.91
N ARG A 66 -17.91 3.77 1.68
CA ARG A 66 -16.61 4.35 1.35
C ARG A 66 -15.51 3.30 1.43
N GLU A 67 -14.72 3.18 0.38
CA GLU A 67 -13.63 2.21 0.30
C GLU A 67 -12.29 2.88 0.60
N TRP A 68 -11.48 2.19 1.41
CA TRP A 68 -10.11 2.53 1.73
C TRP A 68 -9.21 1.39 1.28
N ILE A 69 -8.26 1.71 0.40
CA ILE A 69 -7.25 0.76 -0.08
C ILE A 69 -5.87 1.31 0.27
N THR A 70 -4.96 0.44 0.69
CA THR A 70 -3.53 0.75 0.62
C THR A 70 -2.76 -0.35 -0.07
N GLY A 71 -1.79 0.08 -0.86
CA GLY A 71 -0.74 -0.76 -1.39
C GLY A 71 0.55 -0.54 -0.62
N MET A 72 1.08 -1.61 -0.03
CA MET A 72 2.42 -1.63 0.55
C MET A 72 3.33 -2.44 -0.36
N CYS A 73 4.25 -1.75 -1.03
CA CYS A 73 5.19 -2.35 -1.96
C CYS A 73 6.51 -2.65 -1.24
N TYR A 74 6.94 -3.90 -1.32
CA TYR A 74 8.18 -4.37 -0.74
C TYR A 74 9.13 -4.82 -1.84
N ASP A 75 10.42 -4.57 -1.63
CA ASP A 75 11.46 -5.26 -2.37
C ASP A 75 11.34 -6.78 -2.09
N PRO A 76 11.20 -7.62 -3.13
CA PRO A 76 10.94 -9.05 -2.96
C PRO A 76 12.17 -9.84 -2.45
N ILE A 77 13.37 -9.27 -2.54
CA ILE A 77 14.63 -9.87 -2.09
C ILE A 77 14.91 -9.47 -0.64
N THR A 78 14.81 -8.17 -0.33
CA THR A 78 15.18 -7.63 0.99
C THR A 78 14.01 -7.55 1.96
N TYR A 79 12.77 -7.66 1.46
CA TYR A 79 11.51 -7.45 2.19
C TYR A 79 11.39 -6.08 2.87
N ARG A 80 12.15 -5.09 2.38
CA ARG A 80 12.03 -3.70 2.82
C ARG A 80 10.84 -3.04 2.13
N LEU A 81 10.09 -2.24 2.87
CA LEU A 81 9.04 -1.38 2.29
C LEU A 81 9.74 -0.32 1.45
N VAL A 82 9.38 -0.24 0.16
CA VAL A 82 9.96 0.70 -0.82
C VAL A 82 8.93 1.73 -1.27
N TYR A 83 7.63 1.40 -1.18
CA TYR A 83 6.56 2.33 -1.55
C TYR A 83 5.29 2.03 -0.75
N GLU A 84 4.54 3.07 -0.43
CA GLU A 84 3.20 3.00 0.17
C GLU A 84 2.29 3.93 -0.62
N VAL A 85 1.08 3.47 -0.94
CA VAL A 85 0.04 4.29 -1.57
C VAL A 85 -1.29 4.09 -0.88
N TRP A 86 -2.07 5.15 -0.72
CA TRP A 86 -3.41 5.13 -0.16
C TRP A 86 -4.41 5.64 -1.16
N LEU A 87 -5.50 4.91 -1.31
CA LEU A 87 -6.64 5.28 -2.12
C LEU A 87 -7.89 5.35 -1.25
N CYS A 88 -8.75 6.31 -1.58
CA CYS A 88 -10.11 6.39 -1.06
C CYS A 88 -11.08 6.57 -2.23
N ASP A 89 -12.07 5.69 -2.32
CA ASP A 89 -13.02 5.61 -3.43
C ASP A 89 -12.33 5.66 -4.82
N GLY A 90 -11.28 4.83 -4.96
CA GLY A 90 -10.49 4.70 -6.19
C GLY A 90 -9.58 5.89 -6.53
N ARG A 91 -9.46 6.88 -5.64
CA ARG A 91 -8.58 8.05 -5.84
C ARG A 91 -7.39 8.00 -4.90
N THR A 92 -6.18 8.16 -5.43
CA THR A 92 -4.97 8.31 -4.62
C THR A 92 -5.04 9.56 -3.74
N ILE A 93 -4.90 9.38 -2.43
CA ILE A 93 -4.97 10.44 -1.41
C ILE A 93 -3.65 10.67 -0.67
N ALA A 94 -2.75 9.68 -0.67
CA ALA A 94 -1.42 9.79 -0.09
C ALA A 94 -0.48 8.75 -0.70
N TYR A 95 0.82 9.03 -0.67
CA TYR A 95 1.86 8.05 -0.97
C TYR A 95 3.13 8.40 -0.19
N GLU A 96 4.02 7.42 -0.05
CA GLU A 96 5.37 7.59 0.49
C GLU A 96 6.33 6.70 -0.31
N LEU A 97 7.46 7.27 -0.73
CA LEU A 97 8.57 6.55 -1.35
C LEU A 97 9.66 6.37 -0.28
N TYR A 98 10.06 5.13 -0.04
CA TYR A 98 11.04 4.79 0.98
C TYR A 98 12.38 4.54 0.32
N ASP A 99 13.36 5.38 0.65
CA ASP A 99 14.69 5.35 0.06
C ASP A 99 15.60 4.32 0.78
N GLU A 100 16.36 3.53 0.02
CA GLU A 100 17.33 2.56 0.55
C GLU A 100 18.49 3.21 1.33
N THR A 101 18.70 4.52 1.18
CA THR A 101 19.85 5.25 1.72
C THR A 101 19.60 5.93 3.07
N LYS A 102 18.35 5.93 3.58
CA LYS A 102 18.09 6.46 4.92
C LYS A 102 18.09 5.35 5.98
N PRO A 103 18.97 5.45 7.01
CA PRO A 103 19.11 4.45 8.06
C PRO A 103 17.88 4.32 8.95
#